data_AF-A0A919V8L2-F1
#
_entry.id   AF-A0A919V8L2-F1
#
_cell.length_a   1.000
_cell.length_b   1.000
_cell.length_c   1.000
_cell.angle_alpha   90.00
_cell.angle_beta   90.00
_cell.angle_gamma   90.00
#
_symmetry.space_group_name_H-M   'P 1'
#
loop_
_entity.id
_entity.type
_entity.pdbx_description
1 polymer ?
#
loop_
_entity_poly.entity_id
_entity_poly.type
_entity_poly.pdbx_seq_one_letter_code
_entity_poly.pdbx_strand_id
1 'polypeptide(L)'
;MADNELGVFPRAQKGAVTPGEVRPTVRALLERLDPTPAVVVDRVGDVLAHTRGYARLAGPLGLLEGRPPNLSRYVFTDKRARRAFPEWGRLADHRAKDLRAAVALGDPRAVALAEELSSNAGVGFSGRYQAWPAMPARTGVERWAHPEAGELLLAYESLDLADGDERRLIVYLPADDATSAALDRLT
;
A
#
# COMPACT_ATOMS: atom_id res chain seq x y z
N MET A 1 40.64 17.52 -17.40
CA MET A 1 39.87 18.60 -16.77
C MET A 1 38.53 18.68 -17.48
N ALA A 2 37.49 18.16 -16.84
CA ALA A 2 36.10 18.45 -17.16
C ALA A 2 35.40 18.47 -15.80
N ASP A 3 34.93 19.66 -15.43
CA ASP A 3 34.48 20.02 -14.09
C ASP A 3 33.16 19.34 -13.71
N ASN A 4 33.14 18.88 -12.46
CA ASN A 4 32.02 18.27 -11.77
C ASN A 4 31.22 19.37 -11.07
N GLU A 5 30.23 19.96 -11.76
CA GLU A 5 29.25 20.84 -11.13
C GLU A 5 27.94 20.10 -10.89
N LEU A 6 27.93 19.24 -9.86
CA LEU A 6 26.68 18.81 -9.24
C LEU A 6 26.17 19.98 -8.40
N GLY A 7 25.16 20.67 -8.94
CA GLY A 7 24.49 21.80 -8.31
C GLY A 7 24.11 21.52 -6.86
N VAL A 8 24.50 22.45 -5.99
CA VAL A 8 24.13 22.47 -4.58
C VAL A 8 22.60 22.61 -4.49
N PHE A 9 21.91 21.53 -4.13
CA PHE A 9 20.48 21.61 -3.81
C PHE A 9 20.27 22.52 -2.60
N PRO A 10 19.33 23.48 -2.65
CA PRO A 10 19.03 24.33 -1.51
C PRO A 10 18.59 23.45 -0.33
N ARG A 11 19.14 23.73 0.86
CA ARG A 11 18.76 23.08 2.11
C ARG A 11 17.26 23.29 2.35
N ALA A 12 16.46 22.24 2.17
CA ALA A 12 15.06 22.24 2.54
C ALA A 12 14.94 22.56 4.03
N GLN A 13 14.15 23.59 4.37
CA GLN A 13 13.78 23.91 5.74
C GLN A 13 13.08 22.69 6.35
N LYS A 14 13.63 22.19 7.47
CA LYS A 14 12.98 21.16 8.30
C LYS A 14 11.73 21.76 8.94
N GLY A 15 10.63 21.81 8.19
CA GLY A 15 9.30 21.86 8.79
C GLY A 15 9.08 20.57 9.57
N ALA A 16 8.69 20.66 10.84
CA ALA A 16 8.34 19.50 11.64
C ALA A 16 7.18 18.75 10.95
N VAL A 17 7.46 17.56 10.42
CA VAL A 17 6.44 16.70 9.82
C VAL A 17 5.56 16.21 10.96
N THR A 18 4.27 16.52 10.92
CA THR A 18 3.33 15.99 11.92
C THR A 18 3.23 14.46 11.78
N PRO A 19 3.08 13.69 12.88
CA PRO A 19 2.87 12.25 12.78
C PRO A 19 1.66 11.95 11.89
N GLY A 20 1.89 11.31 10.73
CA GLY A 20 0.88 11.02 9.71
C GLY A 20 0.97 11.88 8.44
N GLU A 21 1.71 12.97 8.45
CA GLU A 21 1.83 13.84 7.28
C GLU A 21 2.93 13.36 6.33
N VAL A 22 2.58 13.13 5.07
CA VAL A 22 3.54 12.70 4.04
C VAL A 22 4.48 13.85 3.69
N ARG A 23 5.79 13.58 3.70
CA ARG A 23 6.84 14.56 3.38
C ARG A 23 6.54 15.26 2.04
N PRO A 24 6.82 16.56 1.90
CA PRO A 24 6.55 17.30 0.66
C PRO A 24 7.18 16.66 -0.58
N THR A 25 8.40 16.12 -0.46
CA THR A 25 9.08 15.43 -1.57
C THR A 25 8.37 14.16 -2.03
N VAL A 26 7.80 13.39 -1.09
CA VAL A 26 7.02 12.19 -1.39
C VAL A 26 5.67 12.56 -2.00
N ARG A 27 5.04 13.64 -1.54
CA ARG A 27 3.83 14.18 -2.17
C ARG A 27 4.09 14.63 -3.61
N ALA A 28 5.17 15.38 -3.84
CA ALA A 28 5.58 15.77 -5.19
C ALA A 28 5.88 14.56 -6.09
N LEU A 29 6.43 13.48 -5.53
CA LEU A 29 6.60 12.22 -6.26
C LEU A 29 5.25 11.60 -6.67
N LEU A 30 4.26 11.55 -5.76
CA LEU A 30 2.92 11.08 -6.09
C LEU A 30 2.28 11.94 -7.19
N GLU A 31 2.43 13.26 -7.13
CA GLU A 31 1.92 14.16 -8.17
C GLU A 31 2.55 13.89 -9.54
N ARG A 32 3.81 13.44 -9.58
CA ARG A 32 4.48 13.05 -10.83
C ARG A 32 4.11 11.66 -11.32
N LEU A 33 3.68 10.77 -10.43
CA LEU A 33 3.21 9.45 -10.79
C LEU A 33 1.78 9.47 -11.32
N ASP A 34 0.95 10.46 -10.95
CA ASP A 34 -0.42 10.57 -11.47
C ASP A 34 -0.42 10.71 -13.02
N PRO A 35 -1.23 9.94 -13.77
CA PRO A 35 -2.37 9.11 -13.34
C PRO A 35 -2.04 7.65 -12.96
N THR A 36 -0.79 7.22 -12.91
CA THR A 36 -0.43 5.87 -12.50
C THR A 36 -0.85 5.61 -11.04
N PRO A 37 -1.55 4.48 -10.74
CA PRO A 37 -1.98 4.18 -9.39
C PRO A 37 -0.80 3.97 -8.43
N ALA A 38 -0.57 4.95 -7.55
CA ALA A 38 0.39 4.87 -6.47
C ALA A 38 -0.20 5.33 -5.12
N VAL A 39 0.28 4.70 -4.04
CA VAL A 39 -0.17 4.93 -2.66
C VAL A 39 1.02 4.90 -1.69
N VAL A 40 0.98 5.75 -0.67
CA VAL A 40 1.91 5.74 0.46
C VAL A 40 1.18 5.16 1.66
N VAL A 41 1.77 4.12 2.25
CA VAL A 41 1.25 3.47 3.45
C VAL A 41 2.27 3.51 4.58
N ASP A 42 1.79 3.50 5.82
CA ASP A 42 2.63 3.20 6.98
C ASP A 42 2.83 1.68 7.20
N ARG A 43 3.59 1.32 8.23
CA ARG A 43 3.91 -0.08 8.54
C ARG A 43 2.69 -0.93 8.91
N VAL A 44 1.63 -0.33 9.46
CA VAL A 44 0.39 -1.05 9.82
C VAL A 44 -0.61 -1.10 8.66
N GLY A 45 -0.30 -0.41 7.56
CA GLY A 45 -1.09 -0.40 6.34
C GLY A 45 -2.10 0.74 6.25
N ASP A 46 -1.99 1.77 7.09
CA ASP A 46 -2.79 2.99 6.93
C ASP A 46 -2.35 3.74 5.68
N VAL A 47 -3.32 4.13 4.86
CA VAL A 47 -3.11 4.93 3.66
C VAL A 47 -2.91 6.39 4.08
N LEU A 48 -1.70 6.91 3.85
CA LEU A 48 -1.30 8.26 4.23
C LEU A 48 -1.50 9.28 3.10
N ALA A 49 -1.26 8.87 1.86
CA ALA A 49 -1.50 9.65 0.65
C ALA A 49 -1.61 8.74 -0.56
N HIS A 50 -2.24 9.20 -1.63
CA HIS A 50 -2.36 8.44 -2.86
C HIS A 50 -2.54 9.37 -4.07
N THR A 51 -2.28 8.82 -5.26
CA THR A 51 -2.59 9.44 -6.57
C THR A 51 -4.09 9.44 -6.85
N ARG A 52 -4.53 10.21 -7.84
CA ARG A 52 -5.92 10.14 -8.34
C ARG A 52 -6.15 8.82 -9.05
N GLY A 53 -5.15 8.33 -9.78
CA GLY A 53 -5.15 6.98 -10.35
C GLY A 53 -5.48 5.89 -9.33
N TYR A 54 -4.82 5.93 -8.16
CA TYR A 54 -5.10 4.98 -7.09
C TYR A 54 -6.50 5.16 -6.50
N ALA A 55 -7.00 6.39 -6.40
CA ALA A 55 -8.38 6.62 -5.96
C ALA A 55 -9.41 5.98 -6.90
N ARG A 56 -9.18 6.06 -8.22
CA ARG A 56 -10.05 5.46 -9.23
C ARG A 56 -9.99 3.94 -9.23
N LEU A 57 -8.82 3.37 -8.96
CA LEU A 57 -8.62 1.93 -8.85
C LEU A 57 -9.22 1.36 -7.54
N ALA A 58 -8.97 2.01 -6.41
CA ALA A 58 -9.26 1.47 -5.08
C ALA A 58 -10.63 1.92 -4.54
N GLY A 59 -11.11 3.10 -4.96
CA GLY A 59 -12.36 3.71 -4.51
C GLY A 59 -13.59 2.83 -4.77
N PRO A 60 -13.84 2.38 -6.02
CA PRO A 60 -14.99 1.52 -6.34
C PRO A 60 -14.99 0.17 -5.62
N LEU A 61 -13.83 -0.27 -5.11
CA LEU A 61 -13.68 -1.49 -4.32
C LEU A 61 -13.98 -1.27 -2.82
N GLY A 62 -14.13 -0.02 -2.38
CA GLY A 62 -14.32 0.35 -0.98
C GLY A 62 -13.03 0.40 -0.15
N LEU A 63 -11.85 0.23 -0.77
CA LEU A 63 -10.55 0.22 -0.08
C LEU A 63 -10.27 1.55 0.65
N LEU A 64 -10.89 2.64 0.21
CA LEU A 64 -10.70 4.00 0.75
C LEU A 64 -11.80 4.45 1.73
N GLU A 65 -12.74 3.57 2.12
CA GLU A 65 -13.88 3.94 2.97
C GLU A 65 -13.54 4.09 4.47
N GLY A 66 -12.40 3.56 4.92
CA GLY A 66 -11.94 3.66 6.31
C GLY A 66 -11.45 5.07 6.71
N ARG A 67 -11.34 5.34 8.02
CA ARG A 67 -10.78 6.60 8.55
C ARG A 67 -9.77 6.34 9.70
N PRO A 68 -8.45 6.30 9.41
CA PRO A 68 -7.86 6.28 8.07
C PRO A 68 -8.19 4.98 7.31
N PRO A 69 -8.16 4.98 5.96
CA PRO A 69 -8.23 3.73 5.21
C PRO A 69 -7.03 2.86 5.57
N ASN A 70 -7.27 1.57 5.85
CA ASN A 70 -6.22 0.63 6.20
C ASN A 70 -6.32 -0.64 5.34
N LEU A 71 -5.24 -0.95 4.62
CA LEU A 71 -5.21 -2.07 3.68
C LEU A 71 -5.34 -3.42 4.41
N SER A 72 -4.70 -3.59 5.56
CA SER A 72 -4.78 -4.80 6.37
C SER A 72 -6.20 -5.02 6.90
N ARG A 73 -6.82 -3.97 7.45
CA ARG A 73 -8.19 -3.99 7.95
C ARG A 73 -9.17 -4.31 6.84
N TYR A 74 -9.06 -3.65 5.68
CA TYR A 74 -9.91 -3.93 4.53
C TYR A 74 -9.82 -5.42 4.13
N VAL A 75 -8.60 -5.94 3.96
CA VAL A 75 -8.37 -7.33 3.52
C VAL A 75 -9.00 -8.34 4.47
N PHE A 76 -8.95 -8.11 5.78
CA PHE A 76 -9.41 -9.08 6.77
C PHE A 76 -10.86 -8.90 7.23
N THR A 77 -11.42 -7.69 7.17
CA THR A 77 -12.73 -7.37 7.77
C THR A 77 -13.80 -7.01 6.75
N ASP A 78 -13.43 -6.53 5.56
CA ASP A 78 -14.40 -6.17 4.53
C ASP A 78 -14.81 -7.40 3.69
N LYS A 79 -16.13 -7.60 3.55
CA LYS A 79 -16.69 -8.70 2.75
C LYS A 79 -16.38 -8.56 1.26
N ARG A 80 -16.15 -7.34 0.78
CA ARG A 80 -15.79 -7.02 -0.61
C ARG A 80 -14.38 -7.50 -0.94
N ALA A 81 -13.47 -7.57 0.04
CA ALA A 81 -12.07 -7.92 -0.21
C ALA A 81 -11.89 -9.26 -0.93
N ARG A 82 -12.68 -10.27 -0.59
CA ARG A 82 -12.62 -11.59 -1.27
C ARG A 82 -13.10 -11.56 -2.72
N ARG A 83 -13.97 -10.61 -3.07
CA ARG A 83 -14.42 -10.40 -4.45
C ARG A 83 -13.43 -9.51 -5.20
N ALA A 84 -12.94 -8.46 -4.54
CA ALA A 84 -11.95 -7.52 -5.07
C ALA A 84 -10.63 -8.19 -5.42
N PHE A 85 -10.22 -9.21 -4.65
CA PHE A 85 -8.96 -9.92 -4.85
C PHE A 85 -9.22 -11.41 -5.09
N PRO A 86 -9.23 -11.90 -6.34
CA PRO A 86 -9.35 -13.33 -6.65
C PRO A 86 -8.29 -14.18 -5.92
N GLU A 87 -7.08 -13.65 -5.74
CA GLU A 87 -5.99 -14.28 -4.99
C GLU A 87 -5.92 -13.78 -3.53
N TRP A 88 -7.06 -13.49 -2.92
CA TRP A 88 -7.18 -12.95 -1.55
C TRP A 88 -6.29 -13.65 -0.53
N GLY A 89 -6.17 -14.98 -0.60
CA GLY A 89 -5.34 -15.74 0.32
C GLY A 89 -3.88 -15.28 0.35
N ARG A 90 -3.28 -15.00 -0.83
CA ARG A 90 -1.90 -14.52 -0.93
C ARG A 90 -1.76 -13.11 -0.38
N LEU A 91 -2.72 -12.23 -0.67
CA LEU A 91 -2.73 -10.87 -0.15
C LEU A 91 -2.89 -10.85 1.39
N ALA A 92 -3.78 -11.68 1.92
CA ALA A 92 -3.97 -11.85 3.36
C ALA A 92 -2.68 -12.36 4.03
N ASP A 93 -1.99 -13.35 3.45
CA ASP A 93 -0.73 -13.84 3.96
C ASP A 93 0.36 -12.74 3.97
N HIS A 94 0.42 -11.94 2.90
CA HIS A 94 1.33 -10.80 2.82
C HIS A 94 1.06 -9.76 3.91
N ARG A 95 -0.22 -9.36 4.10
CA ARG A 95 -0.61 -8.39 5.13
C ARG A 95 -0.38 -8.89 6.55
N ALA A 96 -0.61 -10.18 6.81
CA ALA A 96 -0.33 -10.78 8.11
C ALA A 96 1.18 -10.75 8.43
N LYS A 97 2.04 -11.00 7.43
CA LYS A 97 3.51 -10.93 7.57
C LYS A 97 3.99 -9.52 7.85
N ASP A 98 3.50 -8.53 7.09
CA ASP A 98 3.80 -7.11 7.33
C ASP A 98 3.42 -6.69 8.76
N LEU A 99 2.21 -7.05 9.20
CA LEU A 99 1.73 -6.72 10.55
C LEU A 99 2.59 -7.38 11.65
N ARG A 100 2.97 -8.65 11.46
CA ARG A 100 3.85 -9.36 12.40
C ARG A 100 5.24 -8.73 12.47
N ALA A 101 5.79 -8.28 11.34
CA ALA A 101 7.07 -7.58 11.32
C ALA A 101 6.98 -6.26 12.10
N ALA A 102 5.90 -5.49 11.93
CA ALA A 102 5.68 -4.26 12.69
C ALA A 102 5.52 -4.51 14.20
N VAL A 103 4.86 -5.60 14.60
CA VAL A 103 4.78 -6.02 16.01
C VAL A 103 6.15 -6.40 16.58
N ALA A 104 6.98 -7.11 15.80
CA ALA A 104 8.32 -7.50 16.24
C ALA A 104 9.25 -6.29 16.47
N LEU A 105 8.98 -5.16 15.80
CA LEU A 105 9.67 -3.89 15.99
C LEU A 105 9.10 -3.06 17.16
N GLY A 106 8.07 -3.57 17.84
CA GLY A 106 7.50 -2.95 19.04
C GLY A 106 6.52 -1.82 18.77
N ASP A 107 5.88 -1.74 17.59
CA ASP A 107 4.85 -0.73 17.32
C ASP A 107 3.55 -1.04 18.08
N PRO A 108 3.11 -0.20 19.04
CA PRO A 108 1.86 -0.41 19.77
C PRO A 108 0.61 -0.41 18.88
N ARG A 109 0.61 0.33 17.76
CA ARG A 109 -0.51 0.34 16.81
C ARG A 109 -0.62 -0.99 16.07
N ALA A 110 0.52 -1.63 15.78
CA ALA A 110 0.56 -2.94 15.15
C ALA A 110 -0.01 -4.03 16.08
N VAL A 111 0.32 -3.95 17.38
CA VAL A 111 -0.23 -4.85 18.41
C VAL A 111 -1.75 -4.69 18.50
N ALA A 112 -2.24 -3.47 18.64
CA ALA A 112 -3.67 -3.19 18.72
C ALA A 112 -4.42 -3.66 17.47
N LEU A 113 -3.86 -3.45 16.28
CA LEU A 113 -4.44 -3.94 15.04
C LEU A 113 -4.45 -5.47 14.95
N ALA A 114 -3.39 -6.15 15.42
CA ALA A 114 -3.35 -7.62 15.44
C ALA A 114 -4.42 -8.21 16.37
N GLU A 115 -4.68 -7.58 17.52
CA GLU A 115 -5.74 -7.97 18.44
C GLU A 115 -7.14 -7.72 17.85
N GLU A 116 -7.35 -6.56 17.23
CA GLU A 116 -8.57 -6.21 16.50
C GLU A 116 -8.86 -7.26 15.41
N LEU A 117 -7.86 -7.57 14.56
CA LEU A 117 -8.01 -8.53 13.47
C LEU A 117 -8.20 -9.96 13.96
N SER A 118 -7.53 -10.35 15.04
CA SER A 118 -7.77 -11.66 15.67
C SER A 118 -9.21 -11.79 16.16
N SER A 119 -9.79 -10.73 16.69
CA SER A 119 -11.17 -10.71 17.18
C SER A 119 -12.20 -10.71 16.03
N ASN A 120 -11.95 -9.91 14.99
CA ASN A 120 -12.92 -9.67 13.92
C ASN A 120 -12.83 -10.69 12.76
N ALA A 121 -11.62 -11.14 12.40
CA ALA A 121 -11.39 -12.08 11.31
C ALA A 121 -11.16 -13.53 11.79
N GLY A 122 -10.94 -13.72 13.09
CA GLY A 122 -10.80 -15.03 13.73
C GLY A 122 -9.72 -15.91 13.10
N VAL A 123 -10.03 -17.19 12.92
CA VAL A 123 -9.11 -18.19 12.33
C VAL A 123 -8.57 -17.81 10.95
N GLY A 124 -9.30 -16.96 10.21
CA GLY A 124 -8.86 -16.44 8.92
C GLY A 124 -7.61 -15.55 9.01
N PHE A 125 -7.39 -14.89 10.14
CA PHE A 125 -6.19 -14.10 10.42
C PHE A 125 -5.17 -14.89 11.24
N SER A 126 -5.61 -15.52 12.35
CA SER A 126 -4.69 -16.09 13.35
C SER A 126 -3.77 -17.18 12.78
N GLY A 127 -4.27 -18.07 11.91
CA GLY A 127 -3.45 -19.11 11.30
C GLY A 127 -2.36 -18.54 10.37
N ARG A 128 -2.67 -17.47 9.64
CA ARG A 128 -1.74 -16.78 8.74
C ARG A 128 -0.69 -16.01 9.51
N TYR A 129 -1.11 -15.34 10.58
CA TYR A 129 -0.24 -14.59 11.48
C TYR A 129 0.78 -15.50 12.17
N GLN A 130 0.39 -16.72 12.53
CA GLN A 130 1.27 -17.70 13.18
C GLN A 130 2.24 -18.42 12.23
N ALA A 131 1.96 -18.45 10.92
CA ALA A 131 2.80 -19.12 9.94
C ALA A 131 4.25 -18.59 9.91
N TRP A 132 5.20 -19.50 9.64
CA TRP A 132 6.66 -19.30 9.75
C TRP A 132 7.16 -18.07 8.95
N PRO A 133 8.13 -17.28 9.46
CA PRO A 133 8.57 -16.04 8.81
C PRO A 133 9.23 -16.27 7.45
N ALA A 134 8.58 -15.77 6.40
CA ALA A 134 9.21 -15.36 5.16
C ALA A 134 9.03 -13.85 5.03
N MET A 135 10.05 -13.13 4.56
CA MET A 135 9.94 -11.70 4.30
C MET A 135 8.78 -11.44 3.30
N PRO A 136 8.00 -10.37 3.51
CA PRO A 136 6.96 -9.97 2.58
C PRO A 136 7.58 -9.64 1.22
N ALA A 137 6.99 -10.16 0.14
CA ALA A 137 7.43 -9.84 -1.22
C ALA A 137 7.28 -8.34 -1.47
N ARG A 138 8.33 -7.66 -1.92
CA ARG A 138 8.28 -6.22 -2.24
C ARG A 138 7.80 -5.94 -3.66
N THR A 139 7.78 -6.97 -4.49
CA THR A 139 7.30 -6.90 -5.87
C THR A 139 6.48 -8.14 -6.20
N GLY A 140 5.64 -8.04 -7.22
CA GLY A 140 4.83 -9.16 -7.69
C GLY A 140 3.70 -8.71 -8.59
N VAL A 141 2.78 -9.62 -8.88
CA VAL A 141 1.55 -9.32 -9.62
C VAL A 141 0.36 -9.63 -8.73
N GLU A 142 -0.56 -8.68 -8.60
CA GLU A 142 -1.84 -8.84 -7.92
C GLU A 142 -2.97 -8.89 -8.95
N ARG A 143 -3.94 -9.78 -8.70
CA ARG A 143 -5.21 -9.82 -9.43
C ARG A 143 -6.25 -8.99 -8.70
N TRP A 144 -6.82 -8.01 -9.39
CA TRP A 144 -7.88 -7.14 -8.88
C TRP A 144 -9.12 -7.31 -9.75
N ALA A 145 -10.26 -7.66 -9.18
CA ALA A 145 -11.54 -7.68 -9.88
C ALA A 145 -12.25 -6.34 -9.66
N HIS A 146 -12.02 -5.40 -10.58
CA HIS A 146 -12.58 -4.05 -10.53
C HIS A 146 -14.01 -4.04 -11.09
N PRO A 147 -14.98 -3.42 -10.39
CA PRO A 147 -16.39 -3.44 -10.80
C PRO A 147 -16.63 -2.80 -12.18
N GLU A 148 -15.82 -1.81 -12.54
CA GLU A 148 -15.98 -1.07 -13.81
C GLU A 148 -14.99 -1.51 -14.89
N ALA A 149 -13.85 -2.07 -14.51
CA ALA A 149 -12.75 -2.36 -15.43
C ALA A 149 -12.51 -3.87 -15.62
N GLY A 150 -13.25 -4.73 -14.91
CA GLY A 150 -13.08 -6.17 -14.98
C GLY A 150 -11.86 -6.66 -14.20
N GLU A 151 -11.32 -7.81 -14.61
CA GLU A 151 -10.08 -8.34 -14.03
C GLU A 151 -8.88 -7.52 -14.51
N LEU A 152 -8.04 -7.10 -13.55
CA LEU A 152 -6.82 -6.35 -13.75
C LEU A 152 -5.63 -7.15 -13.21
N LEU A 153 -4.58 -7.29 -14.01
CA LEU A 153 -3.30 -7.84 -13.60
C LEU A 153 -2.35 -6.69 -13.30
N LEU A 154 -2.11 -6.42 -12.02
CA LEU A 154 -1.30 -5.28 -11.58
C LEU A 154 0.04 -5.75 -11.04
N ALA A 155 1.11 -5.48 -11.79
CA ALA A 155 2.45 -5.56 -11.25
C ALA A 155 2.61 -4.46 -10.21
N TYR A 156 3.14 -4.79 -9.03
CA TYR A 156 3.42 -3.79 -7.99
C TYR A 156 4.90 -3.72 -7.65
N GLU A 157 5.35 -2.51 -7.35
CA GLU A 157 6.67 -2.21 -6.80
C GLU A 157 6.49 -1.48 -5.47
N SER A 158 7.10 -2.01 -4.41
CA SER A 158 7.01 -1.47 -3.04
C SER A 158 8.38 -0.96 -2.61
N LEU A 159 8.49 0.37 -2.49
CA LEU A 159 9.72 1.09 -2.19
C LEU A 159 9.68 1.60 -0.74
N ASP A 160 10.61 1.12 0.08
CA ASP A 160 10.81 1.61 1.44
C ASP A 160 11.37 3.04 1.40
N LEU A 161 10.70 3.98 2.09
CA LEU A 161 11.12 5.37 2.15
C LEU A 161 12.13 5.57 3.28
N ALA A 162 13.38 5.92 2.92
CA ALA A 162 14.43 6.21 3.89
C ALA A 162 14.09 7.46 4.73
N ASP A 163 14.02 7.27 6.05
CA ASP A 163 14.13 8.26 7.16
C ASP A 163 13.46 7.80 8.48
N GLY A 164 13.28 6.49 8.70
CA GLY A 164 12.90 5.95 10.03
C GLY A 164 11.40 5.93 10.34
N ASP A 165 10.56 6.49 9.47
CA ASP A 165 9.09 6.42 9.63
C ASP A 165 8.47 5.11 9.10
N GLU A 166 9.27 4.21 8.52
CA GLU A 166 8.86 2.90 7.98
C GLU A 166 7.63 2.97 7.06
N ARG A 167 7.64 3.99 6.19
CA ARG A 167 6.61 4.21 5.18
C ARG A 167 7.03 3.58 3.87
N ARG A 168 6.06 3.08 3.11
CA ARG A 168 6.27 2.48 1.79
C ARG A 168 5.48 3.24 0.74
N LEU A 169 6.11 3.48 -0.40
CA LEU A 169 5.43 3.84 -1.63
C LEU A 169 5.17 2.56 -2.42
N ILE A 170 3.90 2.30 -2.74
CA ILE A 170 3.50 1.18 -3.59
C ILE A 170 3.00 1.77 -4.90
N VAL A 171 3.60 1.34 -6.02
CA VAL A 171 3.18 1.72 -7.37
C VAL A 171 2.62 0.49 -8.06
N TYR A 172 1.46 0.62 -8.69
CA TYR A 172 0.81 -0.41 -9.47
C TYR A 172 0.90 -0.07 -10.96
N LEU A 173 1.39 -1.02 -11.73
CA LEU A 173 1.61 -0.94 -13.17
C LEU A 173 0.82 -2.07 -13.86
N PRO A 174 0.32 -1.85 -15.08
CA PRO A 174 -0.31 -2.92 -15.84
C PRO A 174 0.70 -4.02 -16.14
N ALA A 175 0.35 -5.28 -15.86
CA ALA A 175 1.18 -6.45 -16.18
C ALA A 175 0.92 -6.98 -17.60
N ASP A 176 -0.13 -6.49 -18.27
CA ASP A 176 -0.48 -6.78 -19.66
C ASP A 176 -1.18 -5.60 -20.35
N ASP A 177 -1.27 -5.66 -21.68
CA ASP A 177 -1.89 -4.60 -22.50
C ASP A 177 -3.37 -4.43 -22.21
N ALA A 178 -4.06 -5.52 -21.84
CA ALA A 178 -5.48 -5.49 -21.49
C ALA A 178 -5.74 -4.65 -20.24
N THR A 179 -4.91 -4.85 -19.19
CA THR A 179 -4.94 -4.05 -17.97
C THR A 179 -4.53 -2.61 -18.24
N SER A 180 -3.54 -2.38 -19.10
CA SER A 180 -3.15 -1.01 -19.48
C SER A 180 -4.34 -0.26 -20.08
N ALA A 181 -4.98 -0.85 -21.09
CA ALA A 181 -6.14 -0.24 -21.73
C ALA A 181 -7.32 -0.09 -20.76
N ALA A 182 -7.47 -0.98 -19.78
CA ALA A 182 -8.52 -0.90 -18.76
C ALA A 182 -8.28 0.24 -17.77
N LEU A 183 -7.03 0.44 -17.32
CA LEU A 183 -6.65 1.56 -16.47
C LEU A 183 -6.85 2.90 -17.17
N ASP A 184 -6.53 3.00 -18.47
CA ASP A 184 -6.73 4.23 -19.24
C ASP A 184 -8.21 4.66 -19.34
N ARG A 185 -9.15 3.71 -19.18
CA ARG A 185 -10.60 3.99 -19.17
C ARG A 185 -11.12 4.45 -17.80
N LEU A 186 -10.37 4.24 -16.72
CA LEU A 186 -10.76 4.69 -15.38
C LEU A 186 -10.57 6.22 -15.27
N THR A 187 -11.68 6.95 -15.31
CA THR A 187 -11.74 8.43 -15.29
C THR A 187 -12.23 9.01 -13.96
#